data_AF-A0A4S4I119-F1
#
_entry.id   AF-A0A4S4I119-F1
#
_cell.length_a   1.000
_cell.length_b   1.000
_cell.length_c   1.000
_cell.angle_alpha   90.00
_cell.angle_beta   90.00
_cell.angle_gamma   90.00
#
_symmetry.space_group_name_H-M   'P 1'
#
loop_
_entity.id
_entity.type
_entity.pdbx_description
1 polymer ?
#
loop_
_entity_poly.entity_id
_entity_poly.type
_entity_poly.pdbx_seq_one_letter_code
_entity_poly.pdbx_strand_id
1 'polypeptide(L)'
;MRSNFLKAELKKEYKNPVYEVTLVCPEGKKLDIKFDYTYPYKSFMPLKVSYDGHDKGAKLAWYTKEVEDMTVQRFLETLANKVNDDYKFALQK
;
A
#
# COMPACT_ATOMS: atom_id res chain seq x y z
N MET A 1 -2.47 3.65 12.14
CA MET A 1 -2.25 2.36 11.45
C MET A 1 -1.79 1.36 12.50
N ARG A 2 -2.40 0.17 12.55
CA ARG A 2 -2.09 -0.89 13.52
C ARG A 2 -1.04 -1.86 13.00
N SER A 3 -0.95 -2.04 11.69
CA SER A 3 0.09 -2.85 11.04
C SER A 3 1.47 -2.21 11.13
N ASN A 4 2.51 -3.05 11.16
CA ASN A 4 3.90 -2.61 11.14
C ASN A 4 4.54 -2.89 9.79
N PHE A 5 5.40 -1.97 9.33
CA PHE A 5 6.17 -2.16 8.10
C PHE A 5 7.26 -3.22 8.30
N LEU A 6 7.29 -4.20 7.39
CA LEU A 6 8.36 -5.19 7.33
C LEU A 6 9.34 -4.87 6.19
N LYS A 7 8.81 -4.58 5.01
CA LYS A 7 9.59 -4.28 3.81
C LYS A 7 8.80 -3.33 2.91
N ALA A 8 9.50 -2.46 2.20
CA ALA A 8 8.91 -1.67 1.13
C ALA A 8 9.89 -1.55 -0.03
N GLU A 9 9.34 -1.44 -1.24
CA GLU A 9 10.05 -1.15 -2.48
C GLU A 9 9.26 -0.10 -3.28
N LEU A 10 9.99 0.81 -3.92
CA LEU A 10 9.43 1.85 -4.77
C LEU A 10 10.05 1.79 -6.17
N LYS A 11 9.21 1.55 -7.18
CA LYS A 11 9.61 1.50 -8.59
C LYS A 11 9.18 2.80 -9.28
N LYS A 12 10.16 3.66 -9.55
CA LYS A 12 9.96 5.03 -10.07
C LYS A 12 9.93 5.11 -11.61
N GLU A 13 10.35 4.05 -12.30
CA GLU A 13 10.59 4.04 -13.76
C GLU A 13 9.32 3.82 -14.60
N TYR A 14 8.21 3.44 -13.97
CA TYR A 14 6.93 3.25 -14.64
C TYR A 14 6.20 4.59 -14.85
N LYS A 15 5.23 4.61 -15.78
CA LYS A 15 4.34 5.76 -16.02
C LYS A 15 3.69 6.31 -14.73
N ASN A 16 3.38 5.41 -13.80
CA ASN A 16 2.92 5.71 -12.44
C ASN A 16 3.95 5.11 -11.47
N PRO A 17 4.32 5.78 -10.35
CA PRO A 17 5.17 5.16 -9.36
C PRO A 17 4.43 4.00 -8.70
N VAL A 18 5.11 2.85 -8.60
CA VAL A 18 4.56 1.61 -8.07
C VAL A 18 5.22 1.29 -6.73
N TYR A 19 4.39 0.98 -5.75
CA TYR A 19 4.75 0.64 -4.39
C TYR A 19 4.50 -0.85 -4.16
N GLU A 20 5.47 -1.54 -3.59
CA GLU A 20 5.33 -2.92 -3.11
C GLU A 20 5.69 -2.93 -1.62
N VAL A 21 4.73 -3.25 -0.76
CA VAL A 21 4.86 -3.16 0.69
C VAL A 21 4.45 -4.47 1.34
N THR A 22 5.25 -4.94 2.28
CA THR A 22 4.93 -6.05 3.18
C THR A 22 4.75 -5.52 4.59
N LEU A 23 3.61 -5.85 5.19
CA LEU A 23 3.26 -5.48 6.56
C LEU A 23 3.11 -6.72 7.44
N VAL A 24 3.42 -6.56 8.73
CA VAL A 24 2.99 -7.48 9.79
C VAL A 24 1.72 -6.93 10.41
N CYS A 25 0.64 -7.69 10.31
CA CYS A 25 -0.67 -7.36 10.82
C CYS A 25 -0.71 -7.55 12.36
N PRO A 26 -1.68 -6.96 13.08
CA PRO A 26 -1.79 -7.11 14.53
C PRO A 26 -1.88 -8.57 15.02
N GLU A 27 -2.46 -9.45 14.20
CA GLU A 27 -2.58 -10.90 14.47
C GLU A 27 -1.28 -11.69 14.16
N GLY A 28 -0.20 -11.02 13.78
CA GLY A 28 1.07 -11.65 13.38
C GLY A 28 1.11 -12.15 11.92
N LYS A 29 0.00 -12.08 11.20
CA LYS A 29 -0.09 -12.45 9.77
C LYS A 29 0.60 -11.44 8.87
N LYS A 30 1.01 -11.88 7.67
CA LYS A 30 1.64 -11.01 6.67
C LYS A 30 0.61 -10.47 5.68
N LEU A 31 0.75 -9.20 5.32
CA LEU A 31 -0.04 -8.55 4.27
C LEU A 31 0.92 -7.94 3.25
N ASP A 32 0.89 -8.47 2.04
CA ASP A 32 1.63 -7.93 0.90
C ASP A 32 0.70 -7.13 0.01
N ILE A 33 1.10 -5.91 -0.33
CA ILE A 33 0.30 -4.97 -1.11
C ILE A 33 1.16 -4.38 -2.21
N LYS A 34 0.69 -4.51 -3.44
CA LYS A 34 1.19 -3.78 -4.60
C LYS A 34 0.15 -2.76 -5.02
N PHE A 35 0.54 -1.50 -5.15
CA PHE A 35 -0.35 -0.41 -5.54
C PHE A 35 0.42 0.67 -6.30
N ASP A 36 -0.27 1.50 -7.06
CA ASP A 36 0.34 2.63 -7.79
C ASP A 36 -0.32 3.96 -7.45
N TYR A 37 0.36 5.06 -7.79
CA TYR A 37 -0.25 6.38 -7.81
C TYR A 37 -0.68 6.73 -9.24
N THR A 38 -1.97 6.80 -9.48
CA THR A 38 -2.51 7.12 -10.80
C THR A 38 -2.65 8.63 -10.96
N TYR A 39 -1.71 9.26 -11.67
CA TYR A 39 -1.67 10.73 -11.87
C TYR A 39 -2.98 11.34 -12.39
N PRO A 40 -3.67 10.78 -13.41
CA PRO A 40 -4.93 11.35 -13.90
C PRO A 40 -6.02 11.48 -12.83
N TYR A 41 -6.05 10.57 -11.85
CA TYR A 41 -7.06 10.57 -10.78
C TYR A 41 -6.53 11.12 -9.45
N LYS A 42 -5.23 11.48 -9.40
CA LYS A 42 -4.51 11.91 -8.19
C LYS A 42 -4.81 11.00 -6.98
N SER A 43 -4.85 9.69 -7.22
CA SER A 43 -5.30 8.69 -6.25
C SER A 43 -4.44 7.45 -6.30
N PHE A 44 -4.43 6.69 -5.20
CA PHE A 44 -3.72 5.41 -5.13
C PHE A 44 -4.68 4.27 -5.49
N MET A 45 -4.18 3.26 -6.21
CA MET A 45 -4.99 2.12 -6.63
C MET A 45 -4.31 0.81 -6.25
N PRO A 46 -4.99 -0.10 -5.52
CA PRO A 46 -4.45 -1.42 -5.26
C PRO A 46 -4.41 -2.24 -6.56
N LEU A 47 -3.26 -2.83 -6.85
CA LEU A 47 -3.03 -3.69 -8.01
C LEU A 47 -3.05 -5.17 -7.61
N LYS A 48 -2.43 -5.49 -6.47
CA LYS A 48 -2.39 -6.86 -5.93
C LYS A 48 -2.31 -6.83 -4.40
N VAL A 49 -3.00 -7.75 -3.76
CA VAL A 49 -3.06 -7.91 -2.31
C VAL A 49 -2.95 -9.40 -2.01
N SER A 50 -2.04 -9.77 -1.11
CA SER A 50 -1.93 -11.12 -0.56
C SER A 50 -2.00 -11.04 0.94
N TYR A 51 -2.84 -11.87 1.56
CA TYR A 51 -2.96 -11.95 3.01
C TYR A 51 -2.62 -13.37 3.46
N ASP A 52 -1.57 -13.50 4.25
CA ASP A 52 -1.06 -14.77 4.76
C ASP A 52 -0.80 -15.81 3.64
N GLY A 53 -0.25 -15.33 2.52
CA GLY A 53 0.01 -16.15 1.33
C GLY A 53 -1.20 -16.37 0.41
N HIS A 54 -2.40 -15.92 0.78
CA HIS A 54 -3.59 -16.03 -0.05
C HIS A 54 -3.79 -14.79 -0.90
N ASP A 55 -3.81 -14.97 -2.22
CA ASP A 55 -4.11 -13.90 -3.18
C ASP A 55 -5.57 -13.40 -3.00
N LYS A 56 -5.72 -12.10 -2.80
CA LYS A 56 -6.99 -11.38 -2.65
C LYS A 56 -7.29 -10.49 -3.86
N GLY A 57 -6.51 -10.57 -4.93
CA GLY A 57 -6.60 -9.70 -6.10
C GLY A 57 -6.36 -8.24 -5.69
N ALA A 58 -7.22 -7.31 -6.10
CA ALA A 58 -7.16 -5.90 -5.69
C ALA A 58 -8.01 -5.58 -4.44
N LYS A 59 -8.53 -6.59 -3.73
CA LYS A 59 -9.49 -6.38 -2.63
C LYS A 59 -8.78 -6.07 -1.31
N LEU A 60 -8.72 -4.79 -0.95
CA LEU A 60 -8.14 -4.29 0.31
C LEU A 60 -9.17 -3.71 1.29
N ALA A 61 -10.42 -3.54 0.86
CA ALA A 61 -11.47 -2.87 1.65
C ALA A 61 -11.81 -3.60 2.95
N TRP A 62 -11.86 -4.94 2.93
CA TRP A 62 -12.12 -5.74 4.13
C TRP A 62 -11.06 -5.48 5.20
N TYR A 63 -9.76 -5.50 4.83
CA TYR A 63 -8.66 -5.30 5.76
C TYR A 63 -8.66 -3.88 6.33
N THR A 64 -8.76 -2.88 5.44
CA THR A 64 -8.66 -1.47 5.85
C THR A 64 -9.83 -1.04 6.73
N LYS A 65 -11.02 -1.57 6.47
CA LYS A 65 -12.20 -1.30 7.29
C LYS A 65 -12.18 -2.05 8.63
N GLU A 66 -11.91 -3.36 8.61
CA GLU A 66 -12.06 -4.20 9.81
C GLU A 66 -10.83 -4.14 10.73
N VAL A 67 -9.63 -4.03 10.17
CA VAL A 67 -8.37 -4.09 10.93
C VAL A 67 -7.84 -2.69 11.22
N GLU A 68 -7.83 -1.81 10.22
CA GLU A 68 -7.19 -0.49 10.28
C GLU A 68 -8.17 0.66 10.60
N ASP A 69 -9.48 0.41 10.55
CA ASP A 69 -10.56 1.39 10.76
C ASP A 69 -10.40 2.67 9.91
N MET A 70 -10.07 2.48 8.63
CA MET A 70 -9.92 3.59 7.69
C MET A 70 -10.27 3.19 6.25
N THR A 71 -10.38 4.19 5.37
CA THR A 71 -10.63 3.95 3.95
C THR A 71 -9.39 3.38 3.25
N VAL A 72 -9.61 2.62 2.17
CA VAL A 72 -8.52 2.10 1.31
C VAL A 72 -7.59 3.22 0.87
N GLN A 73 -8.14 4.34 0.43
CA GLN A 73 -7.35 5.47 -0.07
C GLN A 73 -6.45 6.06 1.02
N ARG A 74 -7.00 6.34 2.22
CA ARG A 74 -6.21 6.88 3.33
C ARG A 74 -5.12 5.92 3.80
N PHE A 75 -5.42 4.62 3.75
CA PHE A 75 -4.45 3.59 4.09
C PHE A 75 -3.29 3.57 3.09
N LEU A 76 -3.58 3.48 1.78
CA LEU A 76 -2.55 3.48 0.74
C LEU A 76 -1.71 4.77 0.74
N GLU A 77 -2.35 5.92 0.98
CA GLU A 77 -1.65 7.19 1.13
C GLU A 77 -0.70 7.19 2.33
N THR A 78 -1.14 6.65 3.47
CA THR A 78 -0.29 6.50 4.66
C THR A 78 0.93 5.63 4.36
N LEU A 79 0.74 4.52 3.62
CA LEU A 79 1.83 3.66 3.22
C LEU A 79 2.79 4.39 2.26
N ALA A 80 2.23 5.02 1.23
CA ALA A 80 3.01 5.74 0.23
C ALA A 80 3.84 6.86 0.85
N ASN A 81 3.27 7.63 1.79
CA ASN A 81 3.98 8.72 2.45
C ASN A 81 5.19 8.22 3.23
N LYS A 82 5.08 7.08 3.92
CA LYS A 82 6.22 6.48 4.62
C LYS A 82 7.31 6.04 3.64
N VAL A 83 6.93 5.33 2.58
CA VAL A 83 7.90 4.89 1.57
C VAL A 83 8.52 6.08 0.83
N ASN A 84 7.73 7.11 0.54
CA ASN A 84 8.22 8.32 -0.11
C ASN A 84 9.27 9.04 0.74
N ASP A 85 9.06 9.12 2.05
CA ASP A 85 10.02 9.70 2.99
C ASP A 85 11.32 8.87 3.02
N ASP A 86 11.21 7.55 3.17
CA ASP A 86 12.35 6.61 3.17
C ASP A 86 13.19 6.73 1.88
N TYR A 87 12.54 6.88 0.73
CA TYR A 87 13.18 6.96 -0.59
C TYR A 87 13.43 8.39 -1.10
N LYS A 88 13.18 9.42 -0.26
CA LYS A 88 13.21 10.85 -0.61
C LYS A 88 12.54 11.14 -1.96
N PHE A 89 11.37 10.53 -2.18
CA PHE A 89 10.62 10.61 -3.42
C PHE A 89 9.45 11.58 -3.28
N ALA A 90 9.32 12.49 -4.25
CA ALA A 90 8.21 13.41 -4.33
C ALA A 90 7.32 13.05 -5.52
N LEU A 91 6.03 12.87 -5.26
CA LEU A 91 5.02 12.73 -6.31
C LEU A 91 4.90 14.04 -7.09
N GLN A 92 4.81 13.94 -8.41
CA GLN A 92 4.53 15.10 -9.26
C GLN A 92 3.05 15.49 -9.11
N LYS A 93 2.76 16.74 -8.73
CA LYS A 93 1.39 17.20 -8.40
C LYS A 93 0.60 17.68 -9.60
#